data_AF-A0A1W6R820-F1
#
_entry.id   AF-A0A1W6R820-F1
#
_cell.length_a   1.000
_cell.length_b   1.000
_cell.length_c   1.000
_cell.angle_alpha   90.00
_cell.angle_beta   90.00
_cell.angle_gamma   90.00
#
_symmetry.space_group_name_H-M   'P 1'
#
loop_
_entity.id
_entity.type
_entity.pdbx_description
1 polymer ?
#
loop_
_entity_poly.entity_id
_entity_poly.type
_entity_poly.pdbx_seq_one_letter_code
_entity_poly.pdbx_strand_id
1 'polypeptide(L)'
;GKMVNSHTENFIDGSQVLEVDEKDQDDEEARRDMARILKELKQKHPDKEIEQLIELANYQVLSQQQKSRAFYRIQATRLMTGAGNILKR
;
A
#
# COMPACT_ATOMS: atom_id res chain seq x y z
N GLY A 1 -38.91 -29.30 -11.81
CA GLY A 1 -39.29 -28.69 -10.53
C GLY A 1 -38.24 -27.67 -10.16
N LYS A 2 -38.66 -26.43 -9.87
CA LYS A 2 -37.80 -25.37 -9.35
C LYS A 2 -37.32 -25.78 -7.96
N MET A 3 -36.00 -25.84 -7.74
CA MET A 3 -35.43 -25.88 -6.41
C MET A 3 -34.85 -24.51 -6.09
N VAL A 4 -35.48 -23.93 -5.09
CA VAL A 4 -35.28 -22.63 -4.45
C VAL A 4 -33.86 -22.48 -3.91
N ASN A 5 -33.22 -21.38 -4.31
CA ASN A 5 -32.00 -20.87 -3.70
C ASN A 5 -32.39 -20.22 -2.36
N SER A 6 -32.06 -20.84 -1.24
CA SER A 6 -32.39 -20.32 0.09
C SER A 6 -31.16 -19.74 0.78
N HIS A 7 -31.24 -18.44 1.04
CA HIS A 7 -30.70 -17.78 2.23
C HIS A 7 -29.18 -17.50 2.24
N THR A 8 -28.77 -16.44 1.54
CA THR A 8 -27.56 -15.65 1.84
C THR A 8 -27.83 -14.14 1.75
N GLU A 9 -29.05 -13.72 2.06
CA GLU A 9 -29.41 -12.30 2.19
C GLU A 9 -29.61 -12.09 3.69
N ASN A 10 -28.67 -11.38 4.33
CA ASN A 10 -28.76 -10.69 5.65
C ASN A 10 -27.48 -10.70 6.51
N PHE A 11 -26.30 -11.15 6.02
CA PHE A 11 -25.05 -11.08 6.82
C PHE A 11 -24.08 -9.96 6.41
N ILE A 12 -24.36 -9.22 5.33
CA ILE A 12 -23.30 -8.47 4.62
C ILE A 12 -23.36 -6.95 4.84
N ASP A 13 -24.49 -6.40 5.29
CA ASP A 13 -24.73 -4.94 5.24
C ASP A 13 -24.07 -4.14 6.40
N GLY A 14 -23.80 -4.78 7.54
CA GLY A 14 -23.22 -4.10 8.72
C GLY A 14 -21.68 -4.11 8.79
N SER A 15 -21.04 -5.12 8.19
CA SER A 15 -19.56 -5.26 8.19
C SER A 15 -18.91 -4.38 7.11
N GLN A 16 -19.57 -4.24 5.96
CA GLN A 16 -19.02 -3.47 4.85
C GLN A 16 -18.91 -1.97 5.14
N VAL A 17 -19.85 -1.38 5.88
CA VAL A 17 -19.82 0.07 6.19
C VAL A 17 -18.66 0.39 7.15
N LEU A 18 -18.45 -0.45 8.17
CA LEU A 18 -17.33 -0.28 9.10
C LEU A 18 -15.97 -0.53 8.42
N GLU A 19 -15.88 -1.54 7.54
CA GLU A 19 -14.64 -1.82 6.78
C GLU A 19 -14.28 -0.73 5.76
N VAL A 20 -15.26 0.00 5.23
CA VAL A 20 -15.01 1.12 4.30
C VAL A 20 -14.52 2.34 5.07
N ASP A 21 -15.18 2.68 6.18
CA ASP A 21 -14.76 3.81 7.04
C ASP A 21 -13.36 3.59 7.67
N GLU A 22 -13.00 2.36 8.05
CA GLU A 22 -11.65 2.04 8.55
C GLU A 22 -10.58 2.15 7.46
N LYS A 23 -10.85 1.66 6.25
CA LYS A 23 -9.89 1.76 5.12
C LYS A 23 -9.67 3.20 4.68
N ASP A 24 -10.72 4.01 4.65
CA ASP A 24 -10.61 5.43 4.31
C ASP A 24 -9.81 6.22 5.37
N GLN A 25 -9.89 5.82 6.64
CA GLN A 25 -9.07 6.38 7.72
C GLN A 25 -7.59 5.97 7.61
N ASP A 26 -7.31 4.69 7.36
CA ASP A 26 -5.95 4.19 7.14
C ASP A 26 -5.27 4.87 5.93
N ASP A 27 -6.02 5.08 4.84
CA ASP A 27 -5.55 5.75 3.64
C ASP A 27 -5.23 7.23 3.91
N GLU A 28 -6.04 7.91 4.71
CA GLU A 28 -5.81 9.31 5.11
C GLU A 28 -4.58 9.42 6.03
N GLU A 29 -4.39 8.47 6.95
CA GLU A 29 -3.20 8.43 7.81
C GLU A 29 -1.93 8.17 6.99
N ALA A 30 -1.96 7.24 6.03
CA ALA A 30 -0.86 6.98 5.12
C ALA A 30 -0.49 8.21 4.27
N ARG A 31 -1.46 9.00 3.83
CA ARG A 31 -1.21 10.27 3.11
C ARG A 31 -0.52 11.29 4.01
N ARG A 32 -0.98 11.44 5.26
CA ARG A 32 -0.36 12.38 6.22
C ARG A 32 1.08 11.98 6.53
N ASP A 33 1.34 10.71 6.71
CA ASP A 33 2.69 10.20 6.96
C ASP A 33 3.59 10.40 5.75
N MET A 34 3.10 10.16 4.53
CA MET A 34 3.85 10.46 3.31
C MET A 34 4.21 11.95 3.20
N ALA A 35 3.28 12.85 3.51
CA ALA A 35 3.53 14.29 3.51
C ALA A 35 4.59 14.67 4.57
N ARG A 36 4.57 14.05 5.75
CA ARG A 36 5.57 14.24 6.80
C ARG A 36 6.96 13.80 6.34
N ILE A 37 7.07 12.60 5.78
CA ILE A 37 8.32 12.03 5.27
C ILE A 37 8.91 12.92 4.16
N LEU A 38 8.09 13.36 3.20
CA LEU A 38 8.54 14.24 2.13
C LEU A 38 9.07 15.58 2.65
N LYS A 39 8.40 16.16 3.65
CA LYS A 39 8.85 17.41 4.29
C LYS A 39 10.20 17.23 4.98
N GLU A 40 10.37 16.13 5.71
CA GLU A 40 11.65 15.79 6.36
C GLU A 40 12.77 15.53 5.35
N LEU A 41 12.49 14.80 4.28
CA LEU A 41 13.47 14.50 3.23
C LEU A 41 13.91 15.79 2.53
N LYS A 42 12.99 16.72 2.23
CA LYS A 42 13.32 18.02 1.65
C LYS A 42 14.19 18.88 2.57
N GLN A 43 13.99 18.79 3.89
CA GLN A 43 14.83 19.49 4.86
C GLN A 43 16.25 18.88 4.96
N LYS A 44 16.36 17.55 4.92
CA LYS A 44 17.64 16.84 5.01
C LYS A 44 18.45 16.89 3.72
N HIS A 45 17.76 16.94 2.58
CA HIS A 45 18.35 16.92 1.24
C HIS A 45 17.76 18.06 0.38
N PRO A 46 18.12 19.33 0.68
CA PRO A 46 17.59 20.48 -0.04
C PRO A 46 18.08 20.57 -1.49
N ASP A 47 19.14 19.82 -1.81
CA ASP A 47 19.82 19.72 -3.10
C ASP A 47 19.23 18.64 -4.04
N LYS A 48 18.35 17.77 -3.52
CA LYS A 48 17.73 16.72 -4.32
C LYS A 48 16.48 17.20 -5.04
N GLU A 49 16.35 16.71 -6.27
CA GLU A 49 15.14 16.91 -7.07
C GLU A 49 13.92 16.26 -6.43
N ILE A 50 12.75 16.83 -6.70
CA ILE A 50 11.47 16.36 -6.15
C ILE A 50 11.24 14.88 -6.47
N GLU A 51 11.57 14.44 -7.68
CA GLU A 51 11.43 13.03 -8.10
C GLU A 51 12.28 12.08 -7.25
N GLN A 52 13.51 12.48 -6.90
CA GLN A 52 14.39 11.69 -6.05
C GLN A 52 13.87 11.63 -4.60
N LEU A 53 13.28 12.72 -4.10
CA LEU A 53 12.66 12.75 -2.78
C LEU A 53 11.42 11.84 -2.72
N ILE A 54 10.60 11.84 -3.77
CA ILE A 54 9.44 10.95 -3.90
C ILE A 54 9.88 9.50 -3.86
N GLU A 55 10.92 9.15 -4.59
CA GLU A 55 11.42 7.78 -4.60
C GLU A 55 11.95 7.32 -3.23
N LEU A 56 12.69 8.19 -2.54
CA LEU A 56 13.15 7.90 -1.18
C LEU A 56 11.97 7.73 -0.21
N ALA A 57 10.95 8.58 -0.31
CA ALA A 57 9.74 8.46 0.50
C ALA A 57 9.01 7.14 0.22
N ASN A 58 8.81 6.79 -1.06
CA ASN A 58 8.17 5.54 -1.45
C ASN A 58 8.94 4.33 -0.95
N TYR A 59 10.28 4.36 -1.04
CA TYR A 59 11.13 3.30 -0.49
C TYR A 59 10.95 3.17 1.04
N GLN A 60 10.97 4.30 1.76
CA GLN A 60 10.82 4.32 3.21
C GLN A 60 9.47 3.74 3.64
N VAL A 61 8.36 4.21 3.05
CA VAL A 61 7.01 3.71 3.31
C VAL A 61 6.91 2.22 2.99
N LEU A 62 7.36 1.81 1.80
CA LEU A 62 7.32 0.42 1.38
C LEU A 62 8.14 -0.48 2.31
N SER A 63 9.27 0.00 2.83
CA SER A 63 10.13 -0.77 3.75
C SER A 63 9.45 -1.01 5.10
N GLN A 64 8.66 -0.06 5.60
CA GLN A 64 7.98 -0.12 6.90
C GLN A 64 6.70 -0.98 6.87
N GLN A 65 5.95 -0.97 5.76
CA GLN A 65 4.71 -1.73 5.64
C GLN A 65 4.92 -3.25 5.73
N GLN A 66 3.91 -3.99 6.24
CA GLN A 66 3.92 -5.45 6.20
C GLN A 66 3.91 -5.93 4.75
N LYS A 67 4.86 -6.80 4.40
CA LYS A 67 4.98 -7.32 3.03
C LYS A 67 3.91 -8.38 2.77
N SER A 68 3.04 -8.12 1.80
CA SER A 68 1.98 -9.05 1.41
C SER A 68 2.50 -10.21 0.55
N ARG A 69 1.68 -11.24 0.34
CA ARG A 69 1.99 -12.33 -0.60
C ARG A 69 2.25 -11.82 -2.03
N ALA A 70 1.51 -10.79 -2.46
CA ALA A 70 1.69 -10.19 -3.78
C ALA A 70 3.08 -9.57 -3.93
N PHE A 71 3.58 -8.89 -2.89
CA PHE A 71 4.94 -8.34 -2.87
C PHE A 71 6.00 -9.41 -3.17
N TYR A 72 5.96 -10.55 -2.47
CA TYR A 72 6.94 -11.62 -2.67
C TYR A 72 6.81 -12.31 -4.02
N ARG A 73 5.60 -12.45 -4.55
CA ARG A 73 5.38 -12.96 -5.90
C ARG A 73 6.01 -12.05 -6.95
N ILE A 74 5.77 -10.75 -6.87
CA ILE A 74 6.38 -9.76 -7.78
C ILE A 74 7.89 -9.78 -7.61
N GLN A 75 8.38 -9.86 -6.37
CA GLN A 75 9.81 -9.92 -6.07
C GLN A 75 10.49 -11.13 -6.72
N ALA A 76 9.88 -12.31 -6.65
CA ALA A 76 10.40 -13.52 -7.27
C ALA A 76 10.49 -13.34 -8.80
N THR A 77 9.43 -12.88 -9.45
CA THR A 77 9.43 -12.66 -10.90
C THR A 77 10.50 -11.65 -11.32
N ARG A 78 10.65 -10.53 -10.61
CA ARG A 78 11.70 -9.54 -10.92
C ARG A 78 13.10 -10.11 -10.82
N LEU A 79 13.36 -10.97 -9.84
CA LEU A 79 14.65 -11.65 -9.73
C LEU A 79 14.87 -12.63 -10.88
N MET A 80 13.84 -13.40 -11.23
CA MET A 80 13.91 -14.37 -12.34
C MET A 80 14.10 -13.72 -13.71
N THR A 81 13.53 -12.53 -13.93
CA THR A 81 13.62 -11.81 -15.20
C THR A 81 14.76 -10.79 -15.25
N GLY A 82 15.59 -10.70 -14.20
CA GLY A 82 16.74 -9.79 -14.15
C GLY A 82 16.40 -8.32 -13.83
N ALA A 83 15.16 -8.02 -13.42
CA ALA A 83 14.73 -6.68 -13.01
C ALA A 83 15.14 -6.29 -11.57
N GLY A 84 15.77 -7.19 -10.82
CA GLY A 84 16.40 -6.92 -9.52
C GLY A 84 15.45 -6.88 -8.32
N ASN A 85 15.97 -6.38 -7.19
CA ASN A 85 15.23 -6.33 -5.92
C ASN A 85 14.35 -5.08 -5.84
N ILE A 86 13.13 -5.18 -5.30
CA ILE A 86 12.23 -4.04 -5.07
C ILE A 86 12.74 -3.17 -3.93
N LEU A 87 13.42 -3.76 -2.94
CA LEU A 87 13.96 -3.07 -1.76
C LEU A 87 15.47 -2.79 -1.85
N LYS A 88 16.10 -3.06 -2.99
CA LYS A 88 17.54 -2.81 -3.14
C LYS A 88 17.76 -2.06 -4.45
N ARG A 89 18.11 -0.79 -4.31
CA ARG A 89 18.82 -0.03 -5.35
C ARG A 89 20.31 -0.16 -5.11
#